data_AF-A0A7K1GZ53-F1
#
_entry.id   AF-A0A7K1GZ53-F1
#
_cell.length_a   1.000
_cell.length_b   1.000
_cell.length_c   1.000
_cell.angle_alpha   90.00
_cell.angle_beta   90.00
_cell.angle_gamma   90.00
#
_symmetry.space_group_name_H-M   'P 1'
#
loop_
_entity.id
_entity.type
_entity.pdbx_description
1 polymer ?
#
loop_
_entity_poly.entity_id
_entity_poly.type
_entity_poly.pdbx_seq_one_letter_code
_entity_poly.pdbx_strand_id
1 'polypeptide(L)'
;MRRFSTGTDPVGYDFRTMVELLALYGRPIALAISQLRTMDFLFPRMSRLYQDAVDPGLLFRQTMPAAAVGARIGVDPEALAEYVKIYALGQTLILNNMDRHLDLSASYSIRDPALLLADVNSTMCLSVTSLLTMVREASLTPAGVRALPVMAEVTAEIVQSMYDNYAVRFDPAPLEDGESLVNWYRMDARSRHLGSGFYSSGLLGLLAYVGEPVPDGLADRLCDMRRLRQRVDELADLFEDTVTGLVSYPVAKGLAEPTLNADLRHSISRLWIRAQQVIGSHGRHAGVLHRALTGDTELNETHSAILEMLVSGGIMRECYREADLLWREIALGLDALDPRFGEPLLAIIDLKRALLDRLAMNGWQDNPPPHTFQEMIEAAGLEATT
;
A
#
# COMPACT_ATOMS: atom_id res chain seq x y z
N MET A 1 -23.51 3.23 -2.03
CA MET A 1 -22.50 4.13 -1.45
C MET A 1 -22.51 5.43 -2.25
N ARG A 2 -22.48 6.59 -1.58
CA ARG A 2 -22.47 7.90 -2.25
C ARG A 2 -21.09 8.14 -2.87
N ARG A 3 -21.02 8.63 -4.11
CA ARG A 3 -19.74 8.96 -4.78
C ARG A 3 -19.03 10.12 -4.10
N PHE A 4 -17.70 10.12 -4.13
CA PHE A 4 -16.90 11.28 -3.78
C PHE A 4 -17.07 12.36 -4.85
N SER A 5 -17.12 13.62 -4.42
CA SER A 5 -17.23 14.76 -5.34
C SER A 5 -16.48 15.96 -4.77
N THR A 6 -15.98 16.82 -5.64
CA THR A 6 -15.27 18.04 -5.25
C THR A 6 -16.10 18.86 -4.26
N GLY A 7 -15.49 19.27 -3.14
CA GLY A 7 -16.17 19.99 -2.06
C GLY A 7 -16.84 19.10 -1.01
N THR A 8 -16.77 17.77 -1.17
CA THR A 8 -17.10 16.83 -0.09
C THR A 8 -15.98 16.87 0.95
N ASP A 9 -16.34 16.90 2.24
CA ASP A 9 -15.37 16.72 3.32
C ASP A 9 -14.67 15.34 3.19
N PRO A 10 -13.35 15.30 2.91
CA PRO A 10 -12.65 14.05 2.69
C PRO A 10 -12.57 13.19 3.95
N VAL A 11 -12.52 13.80 5.15
CA VAL A 11 -12.43 13.05 6.41
C VAL A 11 -13.76 12.36 6.71
N GLY A 12 -14.87 13.11 6.65
CA GLY A 12 -16.19 12.54 6.83
C GLY A 12 -16.56 11.54 5.73
N TYR A 13 -16.07 11.72 4.50
CA TYR A 13 -16.27 10.75 3.42
C TYR A 13 -15.53 9.45 3.68
N ASP A 14 -14.25 9.52 4.06
CA ASP A 14 -13.43 8.36 4.42
C ASP A 14 -14.12 7.52 5.49
N PHE A 15 -14.51 8.14 6.60
CA PHE A 15 -15.20 7.45 7.69
C PHE A 15 -16.49 6.76 7.23
N ARG A 16 -17.42 7.49 6.60
CA ARG A 16 -18.72 6.93 6.20
C ARG A 16 -18.57 5.82 5.16
N THR A 17 -17.73 6.02 4.17
CA THR A 17 -17.54 5.06 3.08
C THR A 17 -16.85 3.79 3.57
N MET A 18 -15.83 3.93 4.43
CA MET A 18 -15.19 2.77 5.06
C MET A 18 -16.18 2.01 5.94
N VAL A 19 -16.99 2.68 6.76
CA VAL A 19 -18.02 2.04 7.58
C VAL A 19 -19.04 1.29 6.71
N GLU A 20 -19.51 1.89 5.61
CA GLU A 20 -20.42 1.23 4.65
C GLU A 20 -19.76 -0.02 4.01
N LEU A 21 -18.50 0.08 3.57
CA LEU A 21 -17.76 -1.06 3.00
C LEU A 21 -17.57 -2.19 4.02
N LEU A 22 -17.21 -1.84 5.26
CA LEU A 22 -17.05 -2.80 6.35
C LEU A 22 -18.38 -3.50 6.66
N ALA A 23 -19.47 -2.75 6.79
CA ALA A 23 -20.78 -3.32 7.09
C ALA A 23 -21.28 -4.28 5.99
N LEU A 24 -21.00 -3.95 4.72
CA LEU A 24 -21.46 -4.75 3.58
C LEU A 24 -20.55 -5.96 3.28
N TYR A 25 -19.23 -5.79 3.39
CA TYR A 25 -18.26 -6.74 2.83
C TYR A 25 -17.21 -7.20 3.84
N GLY A 26 -17.29 -6.74 5.09
CA GLY A 26 -16.24 -6.99 6.08
C GLY A 26 -16.29 -8.37 6.74
N ARG A 27 -17.45 -9.03 6.76
CA ARG A 27 -17.62 -10.33 7.45
C ARG A 27 -16.65 -11.43 6.96
N PRO A 28 -16.46 -11.67 5.65
CA PRO A 28 -15.49 -12.67 5.17
C PRO A 28 -14.05 -12.37 5.62
N ILE A 29 -13.68 -11.08 5.65
CA ILE A 29 -12.34 -10.63 6.08
C ILE A 29 -12.16 -10.88 7.58
N ALA A 30 -13.16 -10.53 8.40
CA ALA A 30 -13.13 -10.80 9.84
C ALA A 30 -13.04 -12.30 10.14
N LEU A 31 -13.80 -13.13 9.41
CA LEU A 31 -13.71 -14.58 9.52
C LEU A 31 -12.31 -15.09 9.15
N ALA A 32 -11.72 -14.61 8.05
CA ALA A 32 -10.35 -14.97 7.67
C ALA A 32 -9.33 -14.54 8.75
N ILE A 33 -9.44 -13.34 9.31
CA ILE A 33 -8.61 -12.86 10.43
C ILE A 33 -8.72 -13.81 11.64
N SER A 34 -9.94 -14.21 12.00
CA SER A 34 -10.14 -15.14 13.12
C SER A 34 -9.44 -16.48 12.87
N GLN A 35 -9.50 -17.00 11.64
CA GLN A 35 -8.81 -18.23 11.25
C GLN A 35 -7.29 -18.07 11.27
N LEU A 36 -6.76 -16.96 10.73
CA LEU A 36 -5.33 -16.64 10.75
C LEU A 36 -4.80 -16.62 12.19
N ARG A 37 -5.52 -15.99 13.14
CA ARG A 37 -5.10 -15.91 14.54
C ARG A 37 -5.02 -17.26 15.27
N THR A 38 -5.64 -18.31 14.74
CA THR A 38 -5.51 -19.67 15.29
C THR A 38 -4.25 -20.40 14.84
N MET A 39 -3.42 -19.78 13.99
CA MET A 39 -2.19 -20.39 13.51
C MET A 39 -1.08 -20.36 14.57
N ASP A 40 -0.65 -21.55 14.96
CA ASP A 40 0.43 -21.74 15.91
C ASP A 40 1.79 -21.87 15.22
N PHE A 41 2.80 -21.25 15.82
CA PHE A 41 4.19 -21.35 15.39
C PHE A 41 5.01 -22.05 16.48
N LEU A 42 5.90 -22.96 16.07
CA LEU A 42 6.80 -23.69 16.98
C LEU A 42 7.68 -22.75 17.82
N PHE A 43 8.05 -21.59 17.27
CA PHE A 43 8.90 -20.61 17.94
C PHE A 43 8.10 -19.38 18.41
N PRO A 44 8.13 -19.02 19.70
CA PRO A 44 7.39 -17.88 20.24
C PRO A 44 7.66 -16.54 19.53
N ARG A 45 8.88 -16.32 19.04
CA ARG A 45 9.23 -15.10 18.28
C ARG A 45 8.52 -15.02 16.93
N MET A 46 8.35 -16.15 16.24
CA MET A 46 7.61 -16.20 14.97
C MET A 46 6.11 -15.98 15.21
N SER A 47 5.57 -16.54 16.30
CA SER A 47 4.17 -16.30 16.69
C SER A 47 3.90 -14.82 16.93
N ARG A 48 4.79 -14.10 17.63
CA ARG A 48 4.64 -12.65 17.82
C ARG A 48 4.72 -11.86 16.51
N LEU A 49 5.68 -12.18 15.64
CA LEU A 49 5.81 -11.51 14.33
C LEU A 49 4.58 -11.75 13.46
N TYR A 50 4.06 -12.98 13.47
CA TYR A 50 2.84 -13.31 12.77
C TYR A 50 1.64 -12.52 13.34
N GLN A 51 1.49 -12.46 14.66
CA GLN A 51 0.40 -11.71 15.30
C GLN A 51 0.44 -10.21 14.96
N ASP A 52 1.63 -9.60 14.89
CA ASP A 52 1.80 -8.20 14.46
C ASP A 52 1.56 -8.02 12.94
N ALA A 53 1.83 -9.05 12.14
CA ALA A 53 1.54 -9.05 10.71
C ALA A 53 0.04 -9.19 10.42
N VAL A 54 -0.72 -9.89 11.29
CA VAL A 54 -2.19 -10.01 11.24
C VAL A 54 -2.82 -8.71 11.78
N ASP A 55 -2.50 -7.59 11.12
CA ASP A 55 -3.09 -6.28 11.34
C ASP A 55 -4.46 -6.22 10.65
N PRO A 56 -5.57 -6.09 11.41
CA PRO A 56 -6.90 -6.01 10.81
C PRO A 56 -7.02 -4.85 9.83
N GLY A 57 -6.59 -3.64 10.21
CA GLY A 57 -6.75 -2.45 9.36
C GLY A 57 -6.02 -2.58 8.03
N LEU A 58 -4.86 -3.25 8.02
CA LEU A 58 -4.18 -3.58 6.78
C LEU A 58 -4.91 -4.66 5.96
N LEU A 59 -5.29 -5.76 6.60
CA LEU A 59 -5.97 -6.87 5.92
C LEU A 59 -7.27 -6.39 5.27
N PHE A 60 -8.06 -5.57 5.97
CA PHE A 60 -9.22 -4.93 5.39
C PHE A 60 -8.86 -4.07 4.17
N ARG A 61 -7.88 -3.15 4.28
CA ARG A 61 -7.48 -2.28 3.16
C ARG A 61 -7.00 -3.06 1.92
N GLN A 62 -6.27 -4.16 2.10
CA GLN A 62 -5.71 -4.93 1.00
C GLN A 62 -6.69 -5.92 0.38
N THR A 63 -7.62 -6.46 1.17
CA THR A 63 -8.52 -7.54 0.73
C THR A 63 -9.94 -7.07 0.42
N MET A 64 -10.31 -5.83 0.79
CA MET A 64 -11.63 -5.24 0.51
C MET A 64 -12.05 -5.34 -0.97
N PRO A 65 -11.20 -5.06 -1.98
CA PRO A 65 -11.62 -5.19 -3.38
C PRO A 65 -12.11 -6.59 -3.73
N ALA A 66 -11.34 -7.62 -3.33
CA ALA A 66 -11.71 -9.01 -3.56
C ALA A 66 -12.98 -9.38 -2.76
N ALA A 67 -13.03 -9.04 -1.48
CA ALA A 67 -14.19 -9.33 -0.64
C ALA A 67 -15.48 -8.68 -1.19
N ALA A 68 -15.40 -7.43 -1.60
CA ALA A 68 -16.54 -6.69 -2.11
C ALA A 68 -17.03 -7.24 -3.46
N VAL A 69 -16.12 -7.49 -4.42
CA VAL A 69 -16.51 -8.11 -5.70
C VAL A 69 -17.02 -9.53 -5.50
N GLY A 70 -16.37 -10.34 -4.68
CA GLY A 70 -16.79 -11.70 -4.35
C GLY A 70 -18.21 -11.75 -3.79
N ALA A 71 -18.52 -10.87 -2.84
CA ALA A 71 -19.87 -10.74 -2.31
C ALA A 71 -20.88 -10.33 -3.38
N ARG A 72 -20.52 -9.40 -4.28
CA ARG A 72 -21.41 -8.90 -5.35
C ARG A 72 -21.68 -9.92 -6.46
N ILE A 73 -20.73 -10.81 -6.75
CA ILE A 73 -20.94 -11.93 -7.69
C ILE A 73 -21.60 -13.15 -7.02
N GLY A 74 -21.86 -13.10 -5.71
CA GLY A 74 -22.62 -14.12 -4.99
C GLY A 74 -21.79 -15.25 -4.41
N VAL A 75 -20.50 -15.03 -4.16
CA VAL A 75 -19.63 -16.00 -3.47
C VAL A 75 -20.08 -16.17 -2.02
N ASP A 76 -20.17 -17.41 -1.58
CA ASP A 76 -20.46 -17.76 -0.20
C ASP A 76 -19.44 -17.12 0.77
N PRO A 77 -19.87 -16.51 1.90
CA PRO A 77 -18.97 -15.80 2.81
C PRO A 77 -17.83 -16.65 3.36
N GLU A 78 -18.08 -17.94 3.60
CA GLU A 78 -17.11 -18.89 4.12
C GLU A 78 -16.07 -19.25 3.05
N ALA A 79 -16.49 -19.46 1.81
CA ALA A 79 -15.57 -19.64 0.67
C ALA A 79 -14.73 -18.38 0.41
N LEU A 80 -15.34 -17.20 0.54
CA LEU A 80 -14.62 -15.93 0.39
C LEU A 80 -13.62 -15.70 1.53
N ALA A 81 -13.95 -16.12 2.75
CA ALA A 81 -13.02 -16.11 3.88
C ALA A 81 -11.85 -17.09 3.68
N GLU A 82 -12.10 -18.28 3.13
CA GLU A 82 -11.04 -19.23 2.73
C GLU A 82 -10.08 -18.58 1.71
N TYR A 83 -10.63 -17.95 0.67
CA TYR A 83 -9.83 -17.23 -0.32
C TYR A 83 -9.00 -16.11 0.31
N VAL A 84 -9.62 -15.26 1.15
CA VAL A 84 -8.94 -14.15 1.83
C VAL A 84 -7.82 -14.68 2.73
N LYS A 85 -8.02 -15.81 3.42
CA LYS A 85 -6.98 -16.46 4.23
C LYS A 85 -5.80 -16.90 3.36
N ILE A 86 -6.07 -17.59 2.24
CA ILE A 86 -5.04 -18.02 1.29
C ILE A 86 -4.26 -16.79 0.78
N TYR A 87 -4.98 -15.75 0.35
CA TYR A 87 -4.38 -14.50 -0.12
C TYR A 87 -3.50 -13.83 0.94
N ALA A 88 -3.98 -13.71 2.17
CA ALA A 88 -3.24 -13.10 3.25
C ALA A 88 -1.93 -13.84 3.55
N LEU A 89 -1.97 -15.18 3.60
CA LEU A 89 -0.80 -16.03 3.84
C LEU A 89 0.25 -15.93 2.74
N GLY A 90 -0.19 -15.87 1.49
CA GLY A 90 0.70 -15.81 0.33
C GLY A 90 1.29 -14.45 0.05
N GLN A 91 0.59 -13.39 0.44
CA GLN A 91 0.90 -12.04 -0.01
C GLN A 91 0.91 -11.04 1.14
N THR A 92 -0.25 -10.69 1.72
CA THR A 92 -0.34 -9.57 2.68
C THR A 92 0.62 -9.73 3.85
N LEU A 93 0.63 -10.88 4.52
CA LEU A 93 1.47 -11.10 5.71
C LEU A 93 2.97 -11.11 5.36
N ILE A 94 3.33 -11.66 4.20
CA ILE A 94 4.72 -11.75 3.75
C ILE A 94 5.23 -10.38 3.32
N LEU A 95 4.54 -9.78 2.35
CA LEU A 95 4.98 -8.54 1.72
C LEU A 95 4.94 -7.39 2.71
N ASN A 96 3.92 -7.28 3.56
CA ASN A 96 3.88 -6.22 4.55
C ASN A 96 4.99 -6.33 5.59
N ASN A 97 5.39 -7.54 5.98
CA ASN A 97 6.55 -7.71 6.83
C ASN A 97 7.83 -7.31 6.09
N MET A 98 7.99 -7.73 4.83
CA MET A 98 9.14 -7.30 4.02
C MET A 98 9.19 -5.78 3.89
N ASP A 99 8.08 -5.15 3.56
CA ASP A 99 7.89 -3.71 3.43
C ASP A 99 8.31 -2.97 4.71
N ARG A 100 7.79 -3.42 5.87
CA ARG A 100 8.17 -2.88 7.19
C ARG A 100 9.68 -2.91 7.45
N HIS A 101 10.35 -3.97 7.01
CA HIS A 101 11.80 -4.14 7.17
C HIS A 101 12.60 -3.33 6.15
N LEU A 102 12.12 -3.21 4.91
CA LEU A 102 12.80 -2.49 3.84
C LEU A 102 12.62 -0.99 4.00
N ASP A 103 11.39 -0.50 4.18
CA ASP A 103 11.05 0.94 4.22
C ASP A 103 11.31 1.60 5.57
N LEU A 104 11.87 0.87 6.54
CA LEU A 104 12.10 1.38 7.90
C LEU A 104 10.80 1.96 8.50
N SER A 105 9.65 1.42 8.08
CA SER A 105 8.35 2.06 8.23
C SER A 105 7.96 2.29 9.70
N ALA A 106 7.14 3.33 9.92
CA ALA A 106 6.46 3.65 11.18
C ALA A 106 5.55 2.53 11.71
N SER A 107 5.30 1.49 10.90
CA SER A 107 4.27 0.47 11.13
C SER A 107 4.67 -0.63 12.09
N TYR A 108 5.90 -0.63 12.63
CA TYR A 108 6.12 -1.34 13.89
C TYR A 108 5.27 -0.64 14.91
N SER A 109 4.13 -1.25 15.21
CA SER A 109 3.38 -0.86 16.37
C SER A 109 4.39 -0.78 17.52
N ILE A 110 4.47 0.39 18.16
CA ILE A 110 5.29 0.67 19.36
C ILE A 110 4.93 -0.29 20.52
N ARG A 111 4.06 -1.28 20.28
CA ARG A 111 3.37 -2.15 21.21
C ARG A 111 4.23 -3.29 21.77
N ASP A 112 5.31 -3.72 21.11
CA ASP A 112 6.30 -4.63 21.72
C ASP A 112 7.75 -4.35 21.24
N PRO A 113 8.62 -3.78 22.10
CA PRO A 113 10.05 -3.61 21.83
C PRO A 113 10.79 -4.91 21.45
N ALA A 114 10.26 -6.09 21.78
CA ALA A 114 10.83 -7.38 21.38
C ALA A 114 10.62 -7.71 19.90
N LEU A 115 9.62 -7.11 19.23
CA LEU A 115 9.41 -7.23 17.79
C LEU A 115 10.37 -6.34 16.99
N LEU A 116 10.86 -5.26 17.59
CA LEU A 116 11.95 -4.42 17.04
C LEU A 116 13.29 -5.16 16.94
N LEU A 117 13.39 -6.35 17.57
CA LEU A 117 14.56 -7.23 17.55
C LEU A 117 14.45 -8.36 16.51
N ALA A 118 13.35 -8.45 15.76
CA ALA A 118 13.25 -9.41 14.68
C ALA A 118 14.23 -9.03 13.57
N ASP A 119 15.30 -9.81 13.45
CA ASP A 119 16.28 -9.71 12.37
C ASP A 119 15.73 -10.33 11.07
N VAL A 120 16.35 -10.03 9.93
CA VAL A 120 16.04 -10.54 8.58
C VAL A 120 15.77 -12.04 8.57
N ASN A 121 16.49 -12.80 9.41
CA ASN A 121 16.30 -14.23 9.61
C ASN A 121 14.89 -14.62 10.06
N SER A 122 14.31 -13.88 11.01
CA SER A 122 12.97 -14.18 11.52
C SER A 122 11.89 -13.88 10.47
N THR A 123 12.09 -12.81 9.70
CA THR A 123 11.23 -12.42 8.58
C THR A 123 11.28 -13.46 7.47
N MET A 124 12.48 -13.93 7.08
CA MET A 124 12.63 -15.00 6.10
C MET A 124 11.95 -16.30 6.54
N CYS A 125 12.15 -16.72 7.79
CA CYS A 125 11.49 -17.93 8.32
C CYS A 125 9.96 -17.78 8.36
N LEU A 126 9.44 -16.60 8.71
CA LEU A 126 8.01 -16.32 8.70
C LEU A 126 7.46 -16.36 7.27
N SER A 127 8.16 -15.75 6.32
CA SER A 127 7.77 -15.72 4.91
C SER A 127 7.69 -17.12 4.31
N VAL A 128 8.73 -17.94 4.51
CA VAL A 128 8.73 -19.35 4.04
C VAL A 128 7.60 -20.14 4.69
N THR A 129 7.40 -19.99 6.00
CA THR A 129 6.34 -20.72 6.71
C THR A 129 4.94 -20.33 6.23
N SER A 130 4.72 -19.02 6.02
CA SER A 130 3.44 -18.49 5.54
C SER A 130 3.16 -18.96 4.11
N LEU A 131 4.18 -18.97 3.24
CA LEU A 131 4.08 -19.46 1.87
C LEU A 131 3.76 -20.96 1.82
N LEU A 132 4.48 -21.79 2.60
CA LEU A 132 4.20 -23.23 2.67
C LEU A 132 2.78 -23.51 3.21
N THR A 133 2.33 -22.71 4.18
CA THR A 133 0.97 -22.82 4.70
C THR A 133 -0.06 -22.42 3.65
N MET A 134 0.15 -21.32 2.92
CA MET A 134 -0.69 -20.93 1.80
C MET A 134 -0.81 -22.07 0.78
N VAL A 135 0.31 -22.65 0.34
CA VAL A 135 0.31 -23.76 -0.64
C VAL A 135 -0.48 -24.95 -0.11
N ARG A 136 -0.26 -25.32 1.16
CA ARG A 136 -1.02 -26.40 1.81
C ARG A 136 -2.51 -26.11 1.80
N GLU A 137 -2.94 -24.95 2.29
CA GLU A 137 -4.35 -24.56 2.39
C GLU A 137 -5.02 -24.51 1.00
N ALA A 138 -4.38 -23.87 0.02
CA ALA A 138 -4.89 -23.79 -1.33
C ALA A 138 -4.96 -25.15 -2.04
N SER A 139 -4.09 -26.10 -1.68
CA SER A 139 -4.11 -27.46 -2.25
C SER A 139 -5.28 -28.32 -1.76
N LEU A 140 -5.99 -27.91 -0.70
CA LEU A 140 -7.12 -28.65 -0.15
C LEU A 140 -8.36 -28.61 -1.05
N THR A 141 -8.46 -27.61 -1.92
CA THR A 141 -9.62 -27.41 -2.79
C THR A 141 -9.21 -27.17 -4.24
N PRO A 142 -9.99 -27.63 -5.24
CA PRO A 142 -9.75 -27.29 -6.63
C PRO A 142 -9.79 -25.77 -6.90
N ALA A 143 -10.56 -25.02 -6.10
CA ALA A 143 -10.64 -23.56 -6.18
C ALA A 143 -9.32 -22.90 -5.78
N GLY A 144 -8.74 -23.30 -4.64
CA GLY A 144 -7.42 -22.81 -4.20
C GLY A 144 -6.33 -23.10 -5.22
N VAL A 145 -6.30 -24.30 -5.79
CA VAL A 145 -5.32 -24.70 -6.83
C VAL A 145 -5.39 -23.79 -8.07
N ARG A 146 -6.60 -23.37 -8.50
CA ARG A 146 -6.75 -22.44 -9.64
C ARG A 146 -6.26 -21.03 -9.34
N ALA A 147 -6.43 -20.56 -8.10
CA ALA A 147 -6.07 -19.19 -7.71
C ALA A 147 -4.55 -18.97 -7.63
N LEU A 148 -3.80 -19.99 -7.20
CA LEU A 148 -2.37 -19.88 -6.90
C LEU A 148 -1.52 -19.30 -8.04
N PRO A 149 -1.60 -19.80 -9.30
CA PRO A 149 -0.74 -19.30 -10.37
C PRO A 149 -0.99 -17.82 -10.68
N VAL A 150 -2.25 -17.39 -10.66
CA VAL A 150 -2.65 -15.99 -10.94
C VAL A 150 -2.16 -15.05 -9.85
N MET A 151 -2.29 -15.45 -8.59
CA MET A 151 -1.75 -14.67 -7.48
C MET A 151 -0.22 -14.59 -7.52
N ALA A 152 0.45 -15.70 -7.85
CA ALA A 152 1.91 -15.77 -7.91
C ALA A 152 2.50 -14.87 -9.00
N GLU A 153 1.86 -14.79 -10.18
CA GLU A 153 2.29 -13.94 -11.29
C GLU A 153 2.33 -12.47 -10.89
N VAL A 154 1.24 -11.93 -10.35
CA VAL A 154 1.20 -10.54 -9.91
C VAL A 154 2.11 -10.29 -8.70
N THR A 155 2.18 -11.24 -7.77
CA THR A 155 3.06 -11.13 -6.59
C THR A 155 4.53 -11.07 -6.97
N ALA A 156 4.96 -11.80 -8.01
CA ALA A 156 6.33 -11.77 -8.49
C ALA A 156 6.75 -10.37 -8.98
N GLU A 157 5.84 -9.65 -9.68
CA GLU A 157 6.08 -8.25 -10.08
C GLU A 157 6.29 -7.33 -8.88
N ILE A 158 5.48 -7.51 -7.83
CA ILE A 158 5.57 -6.69 -6.60
C ILE A 158 6.91 -6.93 -5.92
N VAL A 159 7.30 -8.20 -5.72
CA VAL A 159 8.57 -8.55 -5.08
C VAL A 159 9.75 -8.02 -5.88
N GLN A 160 9.71 -8.12 -7.21
CA GLN A 160 10.76 -7.57 -8.06
C GLN A 160 10.85 -6.05 -7.93
N SER A 161 9.72 -5.35 -7.94
CA SER A 161 9.68 -3.89 -7.74
C SER A 161 10.22 -3.49 -6.36
N MET A 162 9.85 -4.20 -5.29
CA MET A 162 10.39 -3.97 -3.94
C MET A 162 11.91 -4.16 -3.89
N TYR A 163 12.44 -5.21 -4.55
CA TYR A 163 13.87 -5.44 -4.65
C TYR A 163 14.58 -4.33 -5.42
N ASP A 164 14.06 -3.96 -6.60
CA ASP A 164 14.64 -2.92 -7.45
C ASP A 164 14.69 -1.58 -6.70
N ASN A 165 13.61 -1.22 -5.99
CA ASN A 165 13.56 -0.02 -5.13
C ASN A 165 14.61 -0.05 -4.02
N TYR A 166 14.76 -1.19 -3.33
CA TYR A 166 15.76 -1.34 -2.29
C TYR A 166 17.19 -1.23 -2.83
N ALA A 167 17.46 -1.84 -4.00
CA ALA A 167 18.79 -1.90 -4.59
C ALA A 167 19.33 -0.53 -5.04
N VAL A 168 18.44 0.42 -5.38
CA VAL A 168 18.81 1.76 -5.87
C VAL A 168 18.81 2.83 -4.77
N ARG A 169 18.65 2.45 -3.50
CA ARG A 169 18.62 3.43 -2.41
C ARG A 169 19.92 4.21 -2.30
N PHE A 170 19.77 5.53 -2.17
CA PHE A 170 20.87 6.47 -2.12
C PHE A 170 21.77 6.44 -3.37
N ASP A 171 21.30 5.86 -4.47
CA ASP A 171 21.98 5.98 -5.77
C ASP A 171 21.84 7.43 -6.25
N PRO A 172 22.94 8.17 -6.49
CA PRO A 172 22.87 9.52 -7.03
C PRO A 172 22.48 9.57 -8.51
N ALA A 173 22.58 8.46 -9.26
CA ALA A 173 22.34 8.47 -10.70
C ALA A 173 20.94 8.98 -11.11
N PRO A 174 19.84 8.61 -10.44
CA PRO A 174 18.51 9.16 -10.73
C PRO A 174 18.37 10.67 -10.47
N LEU A 175 19.28 11.30 -9.72
CA LEU A 175 19.26 12.75 -9.50
C LEU A 175 19.81 13.56 -10.69
N GLU A 176 20.50 12.91 -11.62
CA GLU A 176 21.13 13.56 -12.78
C GLU A 176 20.21 13.65 -14.00
N ASP A 177 19.15 12.83 -14.06
CA ASP A 177 18.23 12.76 -15.20
C ASP A 177 16.77 12.58 -14.77
N GLY A 178 16.18 13.69 -14.29
CA GLY A 178 14.78 13.72 -13.85
C GLY A 178 13.78 13.43 -14.97
N GLU A 179 14.06 13.82 -16.21
CA GLU A 179 13.16 13.56 -17.35
C GLU A 179 13.08 12.05 -17.67
N SER A 180 14.21 11.36 -17.71
CA SER A 180 14.22 9.90 -17.89
C SER A 180 13.49 9.19 -16.75
N LEU A 181 13.64 9.67 -15.51
CA LEU A 181 12.94 9.10 -14.37
C LEU A 181 11.41 9.30 -14.47
N VAL A 182 10.95 10.50 -14.85
CA VAL A 182 9.52 10.75 -15.10
C VAL A 182 9.00 9.86 -16.23
N ASN A 183 9.78 9.64 -17.29
CA ASN A 183 9.41 8.73 -18.37
C ASN A 183 9.34 7.27 -17.91
N TRP A 184 10.27 6.82 -17.06
CA TRP A 184 10.23 5.50 -16.44
C TRP A 184 8.94 5.31 -15.64
N TYR A 185 8.56 6.28 -14.81
CA TYR A 185 7.30 6.27 -14.06
C TYR A 185 6.03 6.18 -14.93
N ARG A 186 6.10 6.62 -16.20
CA ARG A 186 4.96 6.63 -17.13
C ARG A 186 4.89 5.36 -17.96
N MET A 187 6.04 4.85 -18.41
CA MET A 187 6.11 3.86 -19.48
C MET A 187 6.56 2.48 -19.01
N ASP A 188 7.29 2.37 -17.91
CA ASP A 188 7.86 1.09 -17.48
C ASP A 188 6.87 0.27 -16.64
N ALA A 189 6.68 -0.99 -17.03
CA ALA A 189 5.86 -1.96 -16.30
C ALA A 189 6.39 -2.24 -14.88
N ARG A 190 7.69 -2.01 -14.65
CA ARG A 190 8.39 -2.14 -13.37
C ARG A 190 8.48 -0.83 -12.60
N SER A 191 7.88 0.25 -13.11
CA SER A 191 7.84 1.52 -12.38
C SER A 191 7.24 1.35 -11.00
N ARG A 192 7.66 2.18 -10.04
CA ARG A 192 7.09 2.18 -8.68
C ARG A 192 5.57 2.32 -8.71
N HIS A 193 5.03 3.09 -9.66
CA HIS A 193 3.59 3.22 -9.90
C HIS A 193 2.84 1.89 -10.09
N LEU A 194 3.53 0.87 -10.59
CA LEU A 194 2.97 -0.46 -10.80
C LEU A 194 3.40 -1.45 -9.71
N GLY A 195 4.39 -1.14 -8.86
CA GLY A 195 4.81 -2.00 -7.75
C GLY A 195 3.70 -2.36 -6.75
N SER A 196 2.57 -1.64 -6.73
CA SER A 196 1.46 -1.80 -5.78
C SER A 196 0.36 -2.77 -6.23
N GLY A 197 0.71 -4.00 -6.62
CA GLY A 197 -0.20 -4.98 -7.26
C GLY A 197 -1.22 -5.69 -6.36
N PHE A 198 -1.46 -5.24 -5.13
CA PHE A 198 -2.33 -5.93 -4.16
C PHE A 198 -3.76 -6.12 -4.69
N TYR A 199 -4.39 -5.06 -5.22
CA TYR A 199 -5.75 -5.12 -5.75
C TYR A 199 -5.86 -6.05 -6.96
N SER A 200 -4.88 -6.01 -7.85
CA SER A 200 -4.84 -6.91 -9.02
C SER A 200 -4.69 -8.36 -8.60
N SER A 201 -3.71 -8.67 -7.74
CA SER A 201 -3.46 -10.04 -7.29
C SER A 201 -4.68 -10.62 -6.55
N GLY A 202 -5.28 -9.83 -5.66
CA GLY A 202 -6.43 -10.26 -4.87
C GLY A 202 -7.70 -10.43 -5.70
N LEU A 203 -7.94 -9.55 -6.67
CA LEU A 203 -9.16 -9.66 -7.47
C LEU A 203 -9.03 -10.72 -8.57
N LEU A 204 -7.91 -10.77 -9.29
CA LEU A 204 -7.70 -11.77 -10.35
C LEU A 204 -7.57 -13.18 -9.75
N GLY A 205 -6.91 -13.30 -8.60
CA GLY A 205 -6.86 -14.55 -7.84
C GLY A 205 -8.25 -15.02 -7.40
N LEU A 206 -9.12 -14.11 -6.95
CA LEU A 206 -10.51 -14.44 -6.60
C LEU A 206 -11.28 -14.96 -7.80
N LEU A 207 -11.18 -14.30 -8.96
CA LEU A 207 -11.86 -14.73 -10.18
C LEU A 207 -11.45 -16.15 -10.58
N ALA A 208 -10.14 -16.43 -10.55
CA ALA A 208 -9.64 -17.78 -10.78
C ALA A 208 -10.13 -18.79 -9.72
N TYR A 209 -10.18 -18.37 -8.45
CA TYR A 209 -10.70 -19.18 -7.34
C TYR A 209 -12.14 -19.63 -7.62
N VAL A 210 -13.02 -18.71 -8.03
CA VAL A 210 -14.43 -19.01 -8.30
C VAL A 210 -14.69 -19.57 -9.70
N GLY A 211 -13.68 -19.55 -10.58
CA GLY A 211 -13.80 -20.02 -11.96
C GLY A 211 -14.51 -19.03 -12.89
N GLU A 212 -14.53 -17.75 -12.53
CA GLU A 212 -15.10 -16.67 -13.34
C GLU A 212 -14.02 -16.10 -14.29
N PRO A 213 -14.37 -15.83 -15.56
CA PRO A 213 -13.46 -15.15 -16.47
C PRO A 213 -13.20 -13.72 -16.01
N VAL A 214 -12.04 -13.16 -16.38
CA VAL A 214 -11.74 -11.75 -16.17
C VAL A 214 -12.62 -10.92 -17.13
N PRO A 215 -13.49 -10.03 -16.63
CA PRO A 215 -14.26 -9.15 -17.49
C PRO A 215 -13.37 -8.27 -18.38
N ASP A 216 -13.81 -8.04 -19.61
CA ASP A 216 -13.09 -7.19 -20.56
C ASP A 216 -12.79 -5.82 -19.97
N GLY A 217 -11.54 -5.39 -20.08
CA GLY A 217 -11.05 -4.11 -19.56
C GLY A 217 -10.82 -4.05 -18.05
N LEU A 218 -11.21 -5.06 -17.25
CA LEU A 218 -10.98 -5.04 -15.80
C LEU A 218 -9.49 -5.01 -15.46
N ALA A 219 -8.68 -5.81 -16.14
CA ALA A 219 -7.23 -5.86 -15.92
C ALA A 219 -6.56 -4.50 -16.15
N ASP A 220 -6.96 -3.79 -17.21
CA ASP A 220 -6.48 -2.44 -17.51
C ASP A 220 -6.90 -1.44 -16.42
N ARG A 221 -8.16 -1.52 -15.94
CA ARG A 221 -8.61 -0.67 -14.84
C ARG A 221 -7.87 -0.94 -13.54
N LEU A 222 -7.58 -2.21 -13.23
CA LEU A 222 -6.77 -2.57 -12.07
C LEU A 222 -5.34 -2.04 -12.19
N CYS A 223 -4.77 -2.04 -13.40
CA CYS A 223 -3.49 -1.41 -13.68
C CYS A 223 -3.50 0.09 -13.41
N ASP A 224 -4.52 0.81 -13.89
CA ASP A 224 -4.68 2.24 -13.62
C ASP A 224 -4.92 2.53 -12.13
N MET A 225 -5.68 1.68 -11.44
CA MET A 225 -5.86 1.76 -9.98
C MET A 225 -4.54 1.61 -9.22
N ARG A 226 -3.63 0.72 -9.64
CA ARG A 226 -2.26 0.60 -9.07
C ARG A 226 -1.53 1.94 -9.18
N ARG A 227 -1.56 2.54 -10.37
CA ARG A 227 -0.91 3.84 -10.65
C ARG A 227 -1.48 4.96 -9.79
N LEU A 228 -2.80 5.07 -9.70
CA LEU A 228 -3.45 6.09 -8.87
C LEU A 228 -3.07 5.92 -7.41
N ARG A 229 -3.16 4.68 -6.90
CA ARG A 229 -2.80 4.38 -5.52
C ARG A 229 -1.37 4.83 -5.24
N GLN A 230 -0.39 4.38 -6.02
CA GLN A 230 1.00 4.71 -5.77
C GLN A 230 1.27 6.21 -5.87
N ARG A 231 0.66 6.92 -6.83
CA ARG A 231 0.82 8.38 -6.93
C ARG A 231 0.34 9.11 -5.69
N VAL A 232 -0.79 8.68 -5.13
CA VAL A 232 -1.34 9.27 -3.90
C VAL A 232 -0.48 8.88 -2.69
N ASP A 233 -0.03 7.62 -2.62
CA ASP A 233 0.84 7.12 -1.54
C ASP A 233 2.20 7.89 -1.56
N GLU A 234 2.84 8.08 -2.72
CA GLU A 234 4.10 8.85 -2.83
C GLU A 234 3.95 10.36 -2.56
N LEU A 235 2.74 10.92 -2.67
CA LEU A 235 2.45 12.28 -2.21
C LEU A 235 2.36 12.36 -0.68
N ALA A 236 1.88 11.30 -0.03
CA ALA A 236 1.80 11.20 1.43
C ALA A 236 3.17 10.87 2.05
N ASP A 237 3.90 9.96 1.41
CA ASP A 237 5.12 9.32 1.94
C ASP A 237 6.40 10.05 1.51
N LEU A 238 6.30 11.31 1.07
CA LEU A 238 7.44 12.07 0.54
C LEU A 238 8.64 12.10 1.50
N PHE A 239 8.39 12.23 2.81
CA PHE A 239 9.44 12.19 3.82
C PHE A 239 10.08 10.81 3.90
N GLU A 240 9.27 9.75 4.03
CA GLU A 240 9.72 8.37 4.17
C GLU A 240 10.53 7.94 2.94
N ASP A 241 10.02 8.19 1.74
CA ASP A 241 10.72 7.91 0.49
C ASP A 241 12.07 8.64 0.41
N THR A 242 12.07 9.95 0.63
CA THR A 242 13.29 10.75 0.43
C THR A 242 14.35 10.41 1.48
N VAL A 243 13.95 10.20 2.75
CA VAL A 243 14.87 9.90 3.85
C VAL A 243 15.44 8.48 3.78
N THR A 244 14.71 7.56 3.15
CA THR A 244 15.18 6.18 2.93
C THR A 244 15.99 6.02 1.64
N GLY A 245 16.25 7.11 0.91
CA GLY A 245 17.13 7.10 -0.26
C GLY A 245 16.40 6.83 -1.58
N LEU A 246 15.07 6.96 -1.61
CA LEU A 246 14.26 6.79 -2.82
C LEU A 246 13.92 8.15 -3.45
N VAL A 247 13.57 8.11 -4.73
CA VAL A 247 13.10 9.27 -5.49
C VAL A 247 11.62 9.04 -5.84
N SER A 248 10.73 9.69 -5.11
CA SER A 248 9.28 9.66 -5.39
C SER A 248 8.92 10.45 -6.64
N TYR A 249 7.72 10.21 -7.19
CA TYR A 249 7.25 10.87 -8.40
C TYR A 249 7.25 12.42 -8.31
N PRO A 250 6.82 13.05 -7.20
CA PRO A 250 6.95 14.51 -7.06
C PRO A 250 8.40 14.99 -7.12
N VAL A 251 9.33 14.25 -6.53
CA VAL A 251 10.76 14.59 -6.60
C VAL A 251 11.30 14.43 -8.02
N ALA A 252 10.97 13.34 -8.71
CA ALA A 252 11.34 13.13 -10.11
C ALA A 252 10.85 14.28 -11.00
N LYS A 253 9.61 14.72 -10.79
CA LYS A 253 9.02 15.88 -11.48
C LYS A 253 9.77 17.19 -11.17
N GLY A 254 10.13 17.42 -9.91
CA GLY A 254 10.93 18.59 -9.52
C GLY A 254 12.35 18.56 -10.11
N LEU A 255 12.97 17.38 -10.21
CA LEU A 255 14.28 17.21 -10.83
C LEU A 255 14.22 17.42 -12.35
N ALA A 256 13.09 17.15 -12.99
CA ALA A 256 12.88 17.45 -14.41
C ALA A 256 12.64 18.95 -14.68
N GLU A 257 12.33 19.76 -13.66
CA GLU A 257 12.06 21.19 -13.81
C GLU A 257 13.37 21.99 -13.80
N PRO A 258 13.75 22.68 -14.90
CA PRO A 258 15.03 23.38 -15.00
C PRO A 258 15.28 24.42 -13.91
N THR A 259 14.21 25.05 -13.41
CA THR A 259 14.31 26.09 -12.38
C THR A 259 14.52 25.55 -10.97
N LEU A 260 14.21 24.26 -10.72
CA LEU A 260 14.33 23.61 -9.41
C LEU A 260 15.49 22.62 -9.33
N ASN A 261 15.88 22.03 -10.46
CA ASN A 261 16.78 20.86 -10.52
C ASN A 261 18.03 21.01 -9.64
N ALA A 262 18.78 22.11 -9.78
CA ALA A 262 20.07 22.27 -9.12
C ALA A 262 19.93 22.30 -7.58
N ASP A 263 19.01 23.11 -7.07
CA ASP A 263 18.78 23.30 -5.63
C ASP A 263 18.11 22.07 -4.99
N LEU A 264 17.20 21.43 -5.73
CA LEU A 264 16.55 20.20 -5.30
C LEU A 264 17.55 19.04 -5.20
N ARG A 265 18.39 18.85 -6.24
CA ARG A 265 19.47 17.85 -6.22
C ARG A 265 20.43 18.08 -5.06
N HIS A 266 20.83 19.34 -4.81
CA HIS A 266 21.71 19.66 -3.69
C HIS A 266 21.07 19.31 -2.35
N SER A 267 19.79 19.66 -2.17
CA SER A 267 19.06 19.41 -0.93
C SER A 267 18.85 17.92 -0.67
N ILE A 268 18.50 17.14 -1.70
CA ILE A 268 18.35 15.68 -1.59
C ILE A 268 19.70 15.03 -1.28
N SER A 269 20.78 15.44 -1.96
CA SER A 269 22.12 14.91 -1.68
C SER A 269 22.53 15.15 -0.23
N ARG A 270 22.27 16.36 0.29
CA ARG A 270 22.52 16.69 1.71
C ARG A 270 21.69 15.82 2.65
N LEU A 271 20.40 15.68 2.35
CA LEU A 271 19.48 14.85 3.13
C LEU A 271 19.97 13.39 3.18
N TRP A 272 20.35 12.83 2.03
CA TRP A 272 20.86 11.45 1.92
C TRP A 272 22.15 11.23 2.69
N ILE A 273 23.11 12.16 2.62
CA ILE A 273 24.35 12.09 3.40
C ILE A 273 24.02 12.04 4.91
N ARG A 274 23.11 12.92 5.37
CA ARG A 274 22.69 12.93 6.77
C ARG A 274 21.94 11.65 7.16
N ALA A 275 21.03 11.17 6.32
CA ALA A 275 20.27 9.95 6.56
C ALA A 275 21.20 8.74 6.70
N GLN A 276 22.20 8.61 5.82
CA GLN A 276 23.22 7.57 5.90
C GLN A 276 24.05 7.64 7.20
N GLN A 277 24.36 8.83 7.71
CA GLN A 277 25.03 8.99 9.01
C GLN A 277 24.13 8.55 10.17
N VAL A 278 22.84 8.90 10.15
CA VAL A 278 21.86 8.48 11.16
C VAL A 278 21.70 6.95 11.14
N ILE A 279 21.53 6.36 9.95
CA ILE A 279 21.46 4.91 9.74
C ILE A 279 22.73 4.23 10.26
N GLY A 280 23.91 4.73 9.88
CA GLY A 280 25.20 4.16 10.29
C GLY A 280 25.47 4.22 11.79
N SER A 281 24.86 5.18 12.50
CA SER A 281 25.03 5.36 13.95
C SER A 281 24.02 4.59 14.82
N HIS A 282 22.94 4.04 14.24
CA HIS A 282 21.80 3.48 15.00
C HIS A 282 21.55 1.96 14.80
N GLY A 283 22.54 1.19 14.34
CA GLY A 283 22.41 -0.27 14.21
C GLY A 283 21.44 -0.69 13.10
N ARG A 284 20.90 -1.92 13.14
CA ARG A 284 20.02 -2.49 12.09
C ARG A 284 18.54 -2.65 12.50
N HIS A 285 18.12 -2.04 13.61
CA HIS A 285 16.78 -2.23 14.16
C HIS A 285 15.77 -1.22 13.59
N ALA A 286 14.89 -1.66 12.69
CA ALA A 286 14.01 -0.79 11.90
C ALA A 286 13.25 0.28 12.72
N GLY A 287 12.59 -0.06 13.84
CA GLY A 287 11.88 0.96 14.64
C GLY A 287 12.78 1.89 15.47
N VAL A 288 14.04 1.52 15.74
CA VAL A 288 15.04 2.46 16.30
C VAL A 288 15.48 3.43 15.23
N LEU A 289 15.77 2.93 14.02
CA LEU A 289 16.11 3.76 12.87
C LEU A 289 14.96 4.72 12.52
N HIS A 290 13.71 4.25 12.50
CA HIS A 290 12.55 5.08 12.21
C HIS A 290 12.47 6.30 13.15
N ARG A 291 12.58 6.07 14.47
CA ARG A 291 12.58 7.16 15.46
C ARG A 291 13.80 8.07 15.34
N ALA A 292 14.95 7.52 14.99
CA ALA A 292 16.16 8.32 14.79
C ALA A 292 16.02 9.23 13.55
N LEU A 293 15.49 8.71 12.44
CA LEU A 293 15.28 9.47 11.21
C LEU A 293 14.19 10.55 11.36
N THR A 294 13.03 10.18 11.90
CA THR A 294 11.91 11.12 12.15
C THR A 294 12.20 12.13 13.26
N GLY A 295 13.06 11.78 14.22
CA GLY A 295 13.48 12.67 15.30
C GLY A 295 14.67 13.58 14.97
N ASP A 296 15.34 13.38 13.83
CA ASP A 296 16.52 14.15 13.46
C ASP A 296 16.12 15.53 12.92
N THR A 297 16.54 16.60 13.62
CA THR A 297 16.16 17.96 13.28
C THR A 297 16.69 18.39 11.90
N GLU A 298 17.91 18.00 11.54
CA GLU A 298 18.52 18.39 10.26
C GLU A 298 17.82 17.72 9.07
N LEU A 299 17.41 16.45 9.21
CA LEU A 299 16.60 15.75 8.22
C LEU A 299 15.23 16.43 8.04
N ASN A 300 14.54 16.74 9.14
CA ASN A 300 13.24 17.39 9.09
C ASN A 300 13.29 18.79 8.45
N GLU A 301 14.30 19.59 8.80
CA GLU A 301 14.50 20.92 8.22
C GLU A 301 14.83 20.83 6.72
N THR A 302 15.72 19.92 6.34
CA THR A 302 16.09 19.72 4.93
C THR A 302 14.91 19.20 4.11
N HIS A 303 14.14 18.25 4.64
CA HIS A 303 12.94 17.76 3.98
C HIS A 303 11.88 18.87 3.84
N SER A 304 11.69 19.69 4.88
CA SER A 304 10.74 20.81 4.83
C SER A 304 11.10 21.80 3.71
N ALA A 305 12.40 22.08 3.52
CA ALA A 305 12.88 22.89 2.40
C ALA A 305 12.63 22.22 1.03
N ILE A 306 12.82 20.90 0.92
CA ILE A 306 12.50 20.13 -0.29
C ILE A 306 11.00 20.24 -0.62
N LEU A 307 10.14 20.00 0.36
CA LEU A 307 8.69 20.14 0.18
C LEU A 307 8.31 21.56 -0.22
N GLU A 308 8.89 22.59 0.41
CA GLU A 308 8.63 23.99 0.06
C GLU A 308 9.02 24.32 -1.37
N MET A 309 10.16 23.81 -1.87
CA MET A 309 10.57 23.96 -3.28
C MET A 309 9.56 23.31 -4.23
N LEU A 310 9.12 22.07 -3.94
CA LEU A 310 8.13 21.35 -4.76
C LEU A 310 6.76 22.05 -4.74
N VAL A 311 6.35 22.61 -3.62
CA VAL A 311 5.08 23.37 -3.49
C VAL A 311 5.17 24.70 -4.23
N SER A 312 6.22 25.48 -3.98
CA SER A 312 6.40 26.82 -4.55
C SER A 312 6.65 26.78 -6.06
N GLY A 313 7.33 25.74 -6.54
CA GLY A 313 7.51 25.46 -7.96
C GLY A 313 6.27 24.88 -8.65
N GLY A 314 5.18 24.62 -7.91
CA GLY A 314 3.92 24.13 -8.47
C GLY A 314 3.87 22.62 -8.78
N ILE A 315 4.93 21.88 -8.46
CA ILE A 315 5.05 20.44 -8.73
C ILE A 315 3.96 19.64 -8.00
N MET A 316 3.76 19.90 -6.71
CA MET A 316 2.73 19.19 -5.92
C MET A 316 1.32 19.39 -6.50
N ARG A 317 1.04 20.60 -7.00
CA ARG A 317 -0.24 20.93 -7.65
C ARG A 317 -0.39 20.22 -9.00
N GLU A 318 0.70 20.07 -9.74
CA GLU A 318 0.69 19.33 -11.00
C GLU A 318 0.44 17.83 -10.76
N CYS A 319 1.17 17.20 -9.82
CA CYS A 319 0.96 15.81 -9.43
C CYS A 319 -0.49 15.56 -8.97
N TYR A 320 -1.07 16.49 -8.20
CA TYR A 320 -2.49 16.43 -7.82
C TYR A 320 -3.42 16.42 -9.04
N ARG A 321 -3.19 17.29 -10.03
CA ARG A 321 -4.02 17.33 -11.25
C ARG A 321 -3.88 16.04 -12.06
N GLU A 322 -2.68 15.51 -12.20
CA GLU A 322 -2.45 14.25 -12.90
C GLU A 322 -3.13 13.07 -12.18
N ALA A 323 -3.12 13.04 -10.85
CA ALA A 323 -3.82 12.03 -10.06
C ALA A 323 -5.35 12.20 -10.13
N ASP A 324 -5.87 13.42 -10.08
CA ASP A 324 -7.31 13.71 -10.24
C ASP A 324 -7.82 13.31 -11.63
N LEU A 325 -7.06 13.60 -12.70
CA LEU A 325 -7.39 13.18 -14.05
C LEU A 325 -7.45 11.65 -14.17
N LEU A 326 -6.42 10.96 -13.67
CA LEU A 326 -6.37 9.49 -13.66
C LEU A 326 -7.55 8.90 -12.87
N TRP A 327 -7.89 9.47 -11.72
CA TRP A 327 -9.07 9.05 -10.95
C TRP A 327 -10.37 9.19 -11.75
N ARG A 328 -10.57 10.29 -12.48
CA ARG A 328 -11.76 10.48 -13.33
C ARG A 328 -11.83 9.43 -14.44
N GLU A 329 -10.71 9.13 -15.09
CA GLU A 329 -10.63 8.11 -16.14
C GLU A 329 -10.94 6.71 -15.59
N ILE A 330 -10.38 6.37 -14.43
CA ILE A 330 -10.67 5.12 -13.73
C ILE A 330 -12.16 5.05 -13.38
N ALA A 331 -12.72 6.11 -12.81
CA ALA A 331 -14.13 6.16 -12.42
C ALA A 331 -15.06 5.93 -13.62
N LEU A 332 -14.83 6.64 -14.74
CA LEU A 332 -15.59 6.44 -15.97
C LEU A 332 -15.48 5.01 -16.50
N GLY A 333 -14.28 4.43 -16.46
CA GLY A 333 -14.05 3.06 -16.91
C GLY A 333 -14.74 2.03 -16.01
N LEU A 334 -14.71 2.22 -14.69
CA LEU A 334 -15.39 1.33 -13.74
C LEU A 334 -16.92 1.46 -13.79
N ASP A 335 -17.46 2.67 -14.02
CA ASP A 335 -18.90 2.91 -14.24
C ASP A 335 -19.43 2.15 -15.48
N ALA A 336 -18.57 1.92 -16.47
CA ALA A 336 -18.90 1.18 -17.68
C ALA A 336 -18.79 -0.36 -17.52
N LEU A 337 -18.17 -0.85 -16.44
CA LEU A 337 -18.10 -2.29 -16.16
C LEU A 337 -19.43 -2.81 -15.59
N ASP A 338 -19.57 -4.14 -15.57
CA ASP A 338 -20.68 -4.79 -14.86
C ASP A 338 -20.72 -4.28 -13.38
N PRO A 339 -21.89 -3.84 -12.87
CA PRO A 339 -22.02 -3.25 -11.54
C PRO A 339 -21.54 -4.13 -10.39
N ARG A 340 -21.46 -5.45 -10.60
CA ARG A 340 -20.88 -6.39 -9.61
C ARG A 340 -19.39 -6.13 -9.37
N PHE A 341 -18.70 -5.57 -10.36
CA PHE A 341 -17.28 -5.20 -10.32
C PHE A 341 -17.10 -3.69 -10.14
N GLY A 342 -17.80 -2.90 -10.95
CA GLY A 342 -17.62 -1.44 -11.01
C GLY A 342 -17.92 -0.75 -9.68
N GLU A 343 -19.14 -0.93 -9.15
CA GLU A 343 -19.61 -0.22 -7.95
C GLU A 343 -18.72 -0.37 -6.70
N PRO A 344 -18.26 -1.57 -6.31
CA PRO A 344 -17.38 -1.68 -5.15
C PRO A 344 -16.00 -1.08 -5.40
N LEU A 345 -15.42 -1.26 -6.59
CA LEU A 345 -14.11 -0.70 -6.93
C LEU A 345 -14.15 0.84 -7.00
N LEU A 346 -15.28 1.39 -7.47
CA LEU A 346 -15.58 2.82 -7.50
C LEU A 346 -15.54 3.45 -6.09
N ALA A 347 -16.11 2.79 -5.09
CA ALA A 347 -16.03 3.26 -3.71
C ALA A 347 -14.58 3.24 -3.18
N ILE A 348 -13.81 2.22 -3.54
CA ILE A 348 -12.41 2.06 -3.10
C ILE A 348 -11.51 3.13 -3.71
N ILE A 349 -11.65 3.44 -5.00
CA ILE A 349 -10.86 4.51 -5.65
C ILE A 349 -11.28 5.90 -5.18
N ASP A 350 -12.54 6.08 -4.77
CA ASP A 350 -13.01 7.33 -4.18
C ASP A 350 -12.36 7.60 -2.81
N LEU A 351 -12.04 6.57 -2.03
CA LEU A 351 -11.25 6.74 -0.79
C LEU A 351 -9.86 7.28 -1.08
N LYS A 352 -9.22 6.81 -2.16
CA LYS A 352 -7.92 7.35 -2.61
C LYS A 352 -8.05 8.80 -3.08
N ARG A 353 -9.16 9.15 -3.73
CA ARG A 353 -9.46 10.54 -4.09
C ARG A 353 -9.68 11.44 -2.88
N ALA A 354 -10.36 10.95 -1.86
CA ALA A 354 -10.57 11.66 -0.60
C ALA A 354 -9.23 11.89 0.13
N LEU A 355 -8.33 10.89 0.17
CA LEU A 355 -6.97 11.05 0.68
C LEU A 355 -6.21 12.16 -0.08
N LEU A 356 -6.27 12.16 -1.41
CA LEU A 356 -5.64 13.19 -2.23
C LEU A 356 -6.14 14.60 -1.89
N ASP A 357 -7.45 14.79 -1.68
CA ASP A 357 -8.00 16.08 -1.25
C ASP A 357 -7.56 16.46 0.16
N ARG A 358 -7.50 15.50 1.08
CA ARG A 358 -7.00 15.74 2.44
C ARG A 358 -5.55 16.21 2.45
N LEU A 359 -4.69 15.55 1.66
CA LEU A 359 -3.29 15.95 1.50
C LEU A 359 -3.21 17.39 1.01
N ALA A 360 -3.95 17.74 -0.04
CA ALA A 360 -3.97 19.10 -0.57
C ALA A 360 -4.47 20.15 0.45
N MET A 361 -5.48 19.81 1.26
CA MET A 361 -6.02 20.67 2.31
C MET A 361 -5.04 20.90 3.48
N ASN A 362 -4.19 19.91 3.77
CA ASN A 362 -3.25 19.93 4.90
C ASN A 362 -1.82 20.31 4.49
N GLY A 363 -1.65 20.99 3.35
CA GLY A 363 -0.32 21.42 2.88
C GLY A 363 0.60 20.26 2.53
N TRP A 364 0.02 19.14 2.07
CA TRP A 364 0.70 17.90 1.66
C TRP A 364 1.34 17.10 2.81
N GLN A 365 0.92 17.37 4.04
CA GLN A 365 1.28 16.53 5.19
C GLN A 365 0.27 15.41 5.36
N ASP A 366 0.74 14.17 5.49
CA ASP A 366 -0.13 13.05 5.85
C ASP A 366 -0.43 13.03 7.35
N ASN A 367 -1.32 13.91 7.76
CA ASN A 367 -1.90 13.88 9.10
C ASN A 367 -2.99 12.80 9.14
N PRO A 368 -2.89 11.80 10.05
CA PRO A 368 -3.92 10.77 10.17
C PRO A 368 -5.27 11.42 10.50
N PRO A 369 -6.39 10.81 10.04
CA PRO A 369 -7.70 11.33 10.36
C PRO A 369 -7.95 11.22 11.88
N PRO A 370 -8.86 12.05 12.43
CA PRO A 370 -9.18 12.02 13.86
C PRO A 370 -9.84 10.70 14.30
N HIS A 371 -10.40 9.94 13.36
CA HIS A 371 -11.00 8.65 13.61
C HIS A 371 -10.02 7.50 13.45
N THR A 372 -10.18 6.46 14.26
CA THR A 372 -9.38 5.24 14.21
C THR A 372 -10.05 4.14 13.40
N PHE A 373 -9.28 3.18 12.93
CA PHE A 373 -9.85 1.98 12.28
C PHE A 373 -10.77 1.20 13.23
N GLN A 374 -10.47 1.19 14.53
CA GLN A 374 -11.30 0.54 15.54
C GLN A 374 -12.68 1.19 15.62
N GLU A 375 -12.76 2.52 15.64
CA GLU A 375 -14.04 3.25 15.64
C GLU A 375 -14.87 2.95 14.37
N MET A 376 -14.22 2.75 13.22
CA MET A 376 -14.92 2.33 12.00
C MET A 376 -15.49 0.91 12.11
N ILE A 377 -14.76 -0.03 12.71
CA ILE A 377 -15.21 -1.41 12.96
C ILE A 377 -16.41 -1.43 13.90
N GLU A 378 -16.35 -0.62 14.97
CA GLU A 378 -17.44 -0.43 15.94
C GLU A 378 -18.68 0.14 15.26
N ALA A 379 -18.52 1.22 14.49
CA ALA A 379 -19.61 1.84 13.74
C ALA A 379 -20.21 0.91 12.65
N ALA A 380 -19.43 -0.02 12.11
CA ALA A 380 -19.88 -1.02 11.15
C ALA A 380 -20.57 -2.24 11.79
N GLY A 381 -20.56 -2.35 13.13
CA GLY A 381 -21.16 -3.47 13.87
C GLY A 381 -20.37 -4.78 13.76
N LEU A 382 -19.05 -4.72 13.56
CA LEU A 382 -18.18 -5.90 13.39
C LEU A 382 -17.43 -6.33 14.67
N GLU A 383 -17.66 -5.66 15.81
CA GLU A 383 -16.93 -5.86 17.08
C GLU A 383 -16.88 -7.32 17.56
N ALA A 384 -17.92 -8.12 17.30
CA ALA A 384 -17.98 -9.52 17.73
C ALA A 384 -17.13 -10.48 16.86
N THR A 385 -16.47 -9.98 15.82
CA THR A 385 -15.78 -10.80 14.79
C THR A 385 -14.29 -10.47 14.59
N THR A 386 -13.81 -9.38 15.16
CA THR A 386 -12.40 -8.92 15.12
C THR A 386 -11.75 -8.98 16.48
#